data_AF-A0A847SK39-F1
#
_entry.id   AF-A0A847SK39-F1
#
_cell.length_a   1.000
_cell.length_b   1.000
_cell.length_c   1.000
_cell.angle_alpha   90.00
_cell.angle_beta   90.00
_cell.angle_gamma   90.00
#
_symmetry.space_group_name_H-M   'P 1'
#
loop_
_entity.id
_entity.type
_entity.pdbx_description
1 polymer ?
#
loop_
_entity_poly.entity_id
_entity_poly.type
_entity_poly.pdbx_seq_one_letter_code
_entity_poly.pdbx_strand_id
1 'polypeptide(L)'
;MYQQYPTYNCNEYTQPQGMTLKEKLVLGVAGVVVLGGAVILVRRMIRKQQADATERLTYLDGSAATYAKQIKMAFANDGWWGTNMAALRETIVRIPSKQVLRQTMTAYQKLYNRSMLRDMESELQSSEYSEMLSIISAKPDQYNANASTQVTLAQLQGWAGRLKAAFDKTYGPIPGTDEAAIKAVFSEIPTQTVFAQTGIIYKQMYGRDLITDLKGELEFWEYGPYMQIIQGKPR
;
A
#
# COMPACT_ATOMS: atom_id res chain seq x y z
N MET A 1 49.18 76.80 -21.28
CA MET A 1 48.61 76.78 -19.91
C MET A 1 48.67 75.32 -19.45
N TYR A 2 49.71 74.95 -18.70
CA TYR A 2 49.93 73.58 -18.25
C TYR A 2 49.15 73.33 -16.96
N GLN A 3 48.24 72.36 -16.97
CA GLN A 3 47.50 71.92 -15.79
C GLN A 3 48.26 70.77 -15.14
N GLN A 4 48.82 71.02 -13.95
CA GLN A 4 49.41 70.02 -13.07
C GLN A 4 48.30 69.12 -12.49
N TYR A 5 48.46 67.81 -12.60
CA TYR A 5 47.62 66.83 -11.90
C TYR A 5 48.31 66.40 -10.60
N PRO A 6 47.58 66.26 -9.47
CA PRO A 6 48.16 65.83 -8.21
C PRO A 6 48.50 64.32 -8.21
N THR A 7 49.68 63.99 -7.66
CA THR A 7 50.11 62.63 -7.35
C THR A 7 49.44 62.16 -6.06
N TYR A 8 48.71 61.05 -6.12
CA TYR A 8 48.14 60.42 -4.93
C TYR A 8 49.15 59.44 -4.31
N ASN A 9 49.42 59.65 -3.04
CA ASN A 9 50.27 58.84 -2.18
C ASN A 9 49.53 57.53 -1.83
N CYS A 10 49.99 56.40 -2.36
CA CYS A 10 49.51 55.08 -1.97
C CYS A 10 50.33 54.60 -0.78
N ASN A 11 49.79 54.63 0.44
CA ASN A 11 50.17 53.75 1.55
C ASN A 11 49.19 53.91 2.72
N GLU A 12 48.20 53.03 2.80
CA GLU A 12 47.61 52.57 4.06
C GLU A 12 46.93 51.21 3.81
N TYR A 13 47.72 50.13 3.95
CA TYR A 13 47.16 48.79 4.06
C TYR A 13 46.58 48.63 5.47
N THR A 14 45.28 48.86 5.60
CA THR A 14 44.53 48.33 6.75
C THR A 14 44.51 46.81 6.61
N GLN A 15 45.28 46.11 7.44
CA GLN A 15 45.21 44.66 7.59
C GLN A 15 43.76 44.30 7.94
N PRO A 16 43.06 43.44 7.16
CA PRO A 16 41.75 42.97 7.59
C PRO A 16 41.95 42.16 8.86
N GLN A 17 41.35 42.58 9.98
CA GLN A 17 41.32 41.75 11.18
C GLN A 17 40.71 40.40 10.82
N GLY A 18 41.56 39.38 10.73
CA GLY A 18 41.13 38.03 10.44
C GLY A 18 40.22 37.56 11.57
N MET A 19 38.98 37.20 11.24
CA MET A 19 38.02 36.65 12.20
C MET A 19 38.68 35.60 13.09
N THR A 20 38.47 35.73 14.40
CA THR A 20 39.00 34.82 15.40
C THR A 20 38.44 33.41 15.19
N LEU A 21 39.14 32.38 15.68
CA LEU A 21 38.73 30.98 15.52
C LEU A 21 37.31 30.73 16.04
N LYS A 22 36.89 31.45 17.09
CA LYS A 22 35.54 31.38 17.66
C LYS A 22 34.48 31.98 16.74
N GLU A 23 34.76 33.12 16.10
CA GLU A 23 33.83 33.76 15.15
C GLU A 23 33.63 32.93 13.89
N LYS A 24 34.70 32.32 13.35
CA LYS A 24 34.60 31.39 12.21
C LYS A 24 33.79 30.14 12.55
N LEU A 25 33.90 29.64 13.77
CA LEU A 25 33.15 28.46 14.22
C LEU A 25 31.67 28.78 14.44
N VAL A 26 31.35 29.94 15.01
CA VAL A 26 29.97 30.43 15.20
C VAL A 26 29.29 30.74 13.85
N LEU A 27 29.98 31.39 12.91
CA LEU A 27 29.48 31.62 11.54
C LEU A 27 29.34 30.32 10.75
N GLY A 28 30.25 29.36 10.91
CA GLY A 28 30.17 28.03 10.30
C GLY A 28 28.97 27.22 10.81
N VAL A 29 28.72 27.21 12.13
CA VAL A 29 27.57 26.54 12.74
C VAL A 29 26.26 27.25 12.38
N ALA A 30 26.23 28.58 12.40
CA ALA A 30 25.05 29.36 11.98
C ALA A 30 24.72 29.15 10.50
N GLY A 31 25.72 29.12 9.61
CA GLY A 31 25.55 28.86 8.18
C GLY A 31 25.02 27.45 7.88
N VAL A 32 25.49 26.43 8.59
CA VAL A 32 25.02 25.05 8.45
C VAL A 32 23.61 24.87 9.04
N VAL A 33 23.27 25.55 10.13
CA VAL A 33 21.92 25.51 10.73
C VAL A 33 20.91 26.26 9.86
N VAL A 34 21.28 27.39 9.25
CA VAL A 34 20.41 28.14 8.33
C VAL A 34 20.19 27.38 7.02
N LEU A 35 21.23 26.77 6.43
CA LEU A 35 21.09 25.94 5.22
C LEU A 35 20.35 24.62 5.51
N GLY A 36 20.66 23.95 6.62
CA GLY A 36 19.97 22.74 7.06
C GLY A 36 18.49 22.99 7.39
N GLY A 37 18.21 24.09 8.09
CA GLY A 37 16.84 24.53 8.42
C GLY A 37 16.04 24.90 7.17
N ALA A 38 16.64 25.63 6.23
CA ALA A 38 16.01 25.96 4.95
C ALA A 38 15.69 24.71 4.12
N VAL A 39 16.60 23.74 4.04
CA VAL A 39 16.36 22.46 3.34
C VAL A 39 15.20 21.68 3.98
N ILE A 40 15.10 21.64 5.31
CA ILE A 40 13.99 20.98 6.01
C ILE A 40 12.66 21.69 5.73
N LEU A 41 12.63 23.02 5.76
CA LEU A 41 11.43 23.82 5.49
C LEU A 41 10.98 23.70 4.04
N VAL A 42 11.89 23.80 3.07
CA VAL A 42 11.60 23.60 1.64
C VAL A 42 11.07 22.19 1.39
N ARG A 43 11.68 21.16 1.98
CA ARG A 43 11.21 19.78 1.87
C ARG A 43 9.81 19.60 2.45
N ARG A 44 9.50 20.26 3.58
CA ARG A 44 8.17 20.22 4.20
C ARG A 44 7.12 20.93 3.33
N MET A 45 7.47 22.06 2.69
CA MET A 45 6.58 22.78 1.79
C MET A 45 6.29 21.99 0.50
N ILE A 46 7.31 21.45 -0.16
CA ILE A 46 7.14 20.60 -1.36
C ILE A 46 6.25 19.39 -1.03
N ARG A 47 6.48 18.75 0.12
CA ARG A 47 5.63 17.64 0.59
C ARG A 47 4.19 18.06 0.82
N LYS A 48 3.96 19.20 1.49
CA LYS A 48 2.61 19.71 1.73
C LYS A 48 1.90 19.99 0.40
N GLN A 49 2.55 20.65 -0.55
CA GLN A 49 1.97 20.89 -1.88
C GLN A 49 1.65 19.59 -2.63
N GLN A 50 2.53 18.59 -2.57
CA GLN A 50 2.28 17.28 -3.18
C GLN A 50 1.13 16.53 -2.51
N ALA A 51 1.02 16.60 -1.19
CA ALA A 51 -0.07 16.02 -0.43
C ALA A 51 -1.40 16.73 -0.77
N ASP A 52 -1.44 18.06 -0.71
CA ASP A 52 -2.63 18.87 -1.05
C ASP A 52 -3.11 18.61 -2.49
N ALA A 53 -2.18 18.52 -3.45
CA ALA A 53 -2.50 18.18 -4.84
C ALA A 53 -3.04 16.75 -4.99
N THR A 54 -2.48 15.80 -4.23
CA THR A 54 -2.94 14.40 -4.25
C THR A 54 -4.28 14.24 -3.54
N GLU A 55 -4.52 15.01 -2.47
CA GLU A 55 -5.78 15.03 -1.72
C GLU A 55 -6.94 15.49 -2.60
N ARG A 56 -6.72 16.48 -3.48
CA ARG A 56 -7.73 16.89 -4.47
C ARG A 56 -8.16 15.76 -5.42
N LEU A 57 -7.31 14.78 -5.68
CA LEU A 57 -7.67 13.61 -6.50
C LEU A 57 -8.54 12.61 -5.74
N THR A 58 -8.63 12.71 -4.41
CA THR A 58 -9.51 11.83 -3.59
C THR A 58 -11.00 12.13 -3.80
N TYR A 59 -11.34 13.27 -4.40
CA TYR A 59 -12.72 13.60 -4.78
C TYR A 59 -13.18 12.89 -6.06
N LEU A 60 -12.26 12.25 -6.78
CA LEU A 60 -12.55 11.43 -7.96
C LEU A 60 -12.67 9.97 -7.53
N ASP A 61 -13.87 9.41 -7.61
CA ASP A 61 -14.07 7.99 -7.29
C ASP A 61 -13.23 7.10 -8.22
N GLY A 62 -12.70 6.01 -7.67
CA GLY A 62 -11.80 5.09 -8.38
C GLY A 62 -10.38 5.61 -8.65
N SER A 63 -10.00 6.79 -8.15
CA SER A 63 -8.62 7.28 -8.29
C SER A 63 -7.64 6.54 -7.37
N ALA A 64 -6.36 6.53 -7.75
CA ALA A 64 -5.28 6.00 -6.91
C ALA A 64 -5.21 6.66 -5.52
N ALA A 65 -5.53 7.96 -5.43
CA ALA A 65 -5.55 8.68 -4.17
C ALA A 65 -6.75 8.26 -3.30
N THR A 66 -7.91 8.02 -3.91
CA THR A 66 -9.12 7.52 -3.23
C THR A 66 -8.86 6.15 -2.63
N TYR A 67 -8.28 5.22 -3.40
CA TYR A 67 -7.89 3.91 -2.87
C TYR A 67 -6.88 4.02 -1.72
N ALA A 68 -5.89 4.92 -1.83
CA ALA A 68 -4.90 5.12 -0.78
C ALA A 68 -5.55 5.60 0.52
N LYS A 69 -6.54 6.51 0.42
CA LYS A 69 -7.30 7.00 1.56
C LYS A 69 -8.18 5.91 2.18
N GLN A 70 -8.87 5.12 1.37
CA GLN A 70 -9.68 3.98 1.82
C GLN A 70 -8.83 2.94 2.57
N ILE A 71 -7.65 2.60 2.06
CA ILE A 71 -6.71 1.73 2.75
C ILE A 71 -6.28 2.33 4.10
N LYS A 72 -5.98 3.63 4.15
CA LYS A 72 -5.61 4.28 5.41
C LYS A 72 -6.75 4.27 6.42
N MET A 73 -7.98 4.52 5.97
CA MET A 73 -9.17 4.46 6.82
C MET A 73 -9.40 3.04 7.34
N ALA A 74 -9.16 2.00 6.53
CA ALA A 74 -9.26 0.61 6.96
C ALA A 74 -8.27 0.29 8.09
N PHE A 75 -7.03 0.76 8.01
CA PHE A 75 -6.05 0.60 9.11
C PHE A 75 -6.42 1.41 10.36
N ALA A 76 -7.01 2.60 10.18
CA ALA A 76 -7.41 3.45 11.31
C ALA A 76 -8.69 2.95 12.02
N ASN A 77 -9.52 2.19 11.30
CA ASN A 77 -10.75 1.55 11.78
C ASN A 77 -11.63 2.48 12.64
N ASP A 78 -11.80 3.74 12.20
CA ASP A 78 -12.61 4.78 12.87
C ASP A 78 -12.44 4.85 14.40
N GLY A 79 -11.21 4.64 14.90
CA GLY A 79 -10.89 4.73 16.34
C GLY A 79 -11.15 3.45 17.15
N TRP A 80 -11.58 2.37 16.52
CA TRP A 80 -11.64 1.05 17.12
C TRP A 80 -10.29 0.33 16.98
N TRP A 81 -10.01 -0.58 17.92
CA TRP A 81 -8.78 -1.36 17.88
C TRP A 81 -8.79 -2.34 16.69
N GLY A 82 -7.61 -2.55 16.10
CA GLY A 82 -7.42 -3.46 14.97
C GLY A 82 -7.82 -2.89 13.61
N THR A 83 -7.50 -3.62 12.55
CA THR A 83 -7.77 -3.23 11.16
C THR A 83 -9.16 -3.65 10.71
N ASN A 84 -9.86 -2.78 9.98
CA ASN A 84 -11.08 -3.15 9.27
C ASN A 84 -10.73 -3.99 8.03
N MET A 85 -10.60 -5.31 8.22
CA MET A 85 -10.20 -6.24 7.16
C MET A 85 -11.17 -6.28 5.99
N ALA A 86 -12.48 -6.18 6.25
CA ALA A 86 -13.48 -6.18 5.18
C ALA A 86 -13.30 -4.97 4.24
N ALA A 87 -13.14 -3.77 4.80
CA ALA A 87 -12.90 -2.56 4.02
C ALA A 87 -11.56 -2.58 3.29
N LEU A 88 -10.51 -3.09 3.93
CA LEU A 88 -9.18 -3.23 3.32
C LEU A 88 -9.25 -4.17 2.10
N ARG A 89 -9.85 -5.36 2.29
CA ARG A 89 -10.04 -6.38 1.25
C ARG A 89 -10.84 -5.81 0.08
N GLU A 90 -11.98 -5.20 0.34
CA GLU A 90 -12.82 -4.61 -0.69
C GLU A 90 -12.04 -3.58 -1.52
N THR A 91 -11.31 -2.70 -0.83
CA THR A 91 -10.52 -1.65 -1.48
C THR A 91 -9.43 -2.25 -2.37
N ILE A 92 -8.67 -3.23 -1.87
CA ILE A 92 -7.58 -3.84 -2.63
C ILE A 92 -8.13 -4.67 -3.80
N VAL A 93 -9.24 -5.38 -3.63
CA VAL A 93 -9.93 -6.09 -4.73
C VAL A 93 -10.32 -5.11 -5.84
N ARG A 94 -10.92 -3.95 -5.49
CA ARG A 94 -11.37 -2.93 -6.45
C ARG A 94 -10.24 -2.27 -7.25
N ILE A 95 -8.99 -2.33 -6.81
CA ILE A 95 -7.86 -1.82 -7.60
C ILE A 95 -7.68 -2.70 -8.84
N PRO A 96 -7.81 -2.17 -10.07
CA PRO A 96 -8.01 -3.00 -11.26
C PRO A 96 -6.74 -3.66 -11.81
N SER A 97 -5.55 -3.16 -11.48
CA SER A 97 -4.28 -3.68 -12.00
C SER A 97 -3.10 -3.35 -11.10
N LYS A 98 -1.96 -4.01 -11.32
CA LYS A 98 -0.70 -3.70 -10.62
C LYS A 98 -0.19 -2.29 -10.97
N GLN A 99 -0.45 -1.79 -12.17
CA GLN A 99 -0.14 -0.41 -12.53
C GLN A 99 -0.90 0.58 -11.63
N VAL A 100 -2.22 0.42 -11.48
CA VAL A 100 -3.02 1.30 -10.60
C VAL A 100 -2.62 1.10 -9.14
N LEU A 101 -2.30 -0.13 -8.72
CA LEU A 101 -1.78 -0.39 -7.37
C LEU A 101 -0.48 0.38 -7.08
N ARG A 102 0.47 0.43 -8.03
CA ARG A 102 1.71 1.21 -7.89
C ARG A 102 1.42 2.71 -7.76
N GLN A 103 0.42 3.20 -8.48
CA GLN A 103 -0.06 4.58 -8.34
C GLN A 103 -0.68 4.80 -6.95
N THR A 104 -1.48 3.85 -6.45
CA THR A 104 -2.06 3.88 -5.10
C THR A 104 -0.97 3.92 -4.03
N MET A 105 0.05 3.06 -4.12
CA MET A 105 1.20 3.07 -3.20
C MET A 105 1.93 4.42 -3.24
N THR A 106 2.10 5.00 -4.42
CA THR A 106 2.72 6.33 -4.60
C THR A 106 1.86 7.42 -3.95
N ALA A 107 0.55 7.39 -4.15
CA ALA A 107 -0.37 8.34 -3.53
C ALA A 107 -0.38 8.19 -2.00
N TYR A 108 -0.39 6.96 -1.48
CA TYR A 108 -0.29 6.66 -0.06
C TYR A 108 0.97 7.25 0.57
N GLN A 109 2.12 7.06 -0.07
CA GLN A 109 3.40 7.64 0.38
C GLN A 109 3.38 9.17 0.35
N LYS A 110 2.73 9.79 -0.63
CA LYS A 110 2.61 11.26 -0.70
C LYS A 110 1.68 11.81 0.39
N LEU A 111 0.54 11.17 0.62
CA LEU A 111 -0.47 11.61 1.59
C LEU A 111 0.00 11.42 3.04
N TYR A 112 0.63 10.27 3.34
CA TYR A 112 0.90 9.86 4.72
C TYR A 112 2.37 9.78 5.08
N ASN A 113 3.28 9.95 4.11
CA ASN A 113 4.71 9.77 4.28
C ASN A 113 5.08 8.39 4.87
N ARG A 114 4.28 7.36 4.54
CA ARG A 114 4.45 5.97 4.97
C ARG A 114 4.37 5.02 3.78
N SER A 115 4.99 3.85 3.90
CA SER A 115 4.88 2.80 2.89
C SER A 115 3.60 2.00 3.13
N MET A 116 2.74 1.94 2.12
CA MET A 116 1.48 1.18 2.20
C MET A 116 1.71 -0.29 2.54
N LEU A 117 2.74 -0.92 1.98
CA LEU A 117 3.06 -2.33 2.24
C LEU A 117 3.62 -2.54 3.64
N ARG A 118 4.41 -1.59 4.16
CA ARG A 118 4.92 -1.66 5.54
C ARG A 118 3.80 -1.50 6.54
N ASP A 119 2.88 -0.56 6.28
CA ASP A 119 1.72 -0.36 7.13
C ASP A 119 0.85 -1.62 7.10
N MET A 120 0.60 -2.20 5.93
CA MET A 120 -0.11 -3.47 5.81
C MET A 120 0.56 -4.62 6.57
N GLU A 121 1.89 -4.74 6.52
CA GLU A 121 2.63 -5.75 7.29
C GLU A 121 2.52 -5.53 8.81
N SER A 122 2.53 -4.27 9.27
CA SER A 122 2.45 -3.95 10.70
C SER A 122 1.04 -4.04 11.29
N GLU A 123 0.02 -3.78 10.48
CA GLU A 123 -1.37 -3.66 10.93
C GLU A 123 -2.15 -4.98 10.82
N LEU A 124 -1.56 -6.01 10.18
CA LEU A 124 -2.21 -7.29 9.87
C LEU A 124 -1.49 -8.49 10.50
N GLN A 125 -2.25 -9.54 10.78
CA GLN A 125 -1.69 -10.86 11.05
C GLN A 125 -1.06 -11.47 9.78
N SER A 126 -0.18 -12.46 9.95
CA SER A 126 0.52 -13.08 8.81
C SER A 126 -0.43 -13.71 7.77
N SER A 127 -1.54 -14.32 8.21
CA SER A 127 -2.55 -14.87 7.29
C SER A 127 -3.29 -13.76 6.53
N GLU A 128 -3.73 -12.71 7.22
CA GLU A 128 -4.37 -11.54 6.60
C GLU A 128 -3.45 -10.82 5.60
N TYR A 129 -2.18 -10.64 5.95
CA TYR A 129 -1.17 -10.08 5.05
C TYR A 129 -0.98 -10.97 3.82
N SER A 130 -0.91 -12.29 4.01
CA SER A 130 -0.80 -13.27 2.93
C SER A 130 -2.02 -13.24 2.00
N GLU A 131 -3.22 -13.02 2.55
CA GLU A 131 -4.43 -12.81 1.75
C GLU A 131 -4.28 -11.58 0.85
N MET A 132 -3.85 -10.44 1.41
CA MET A 132 -3.69 -9.21 0.64
C MET A 132 -2.65 -9.34 -0.47
N LEU A 133 -1.53 -10.03 -0.20
CA LEU A 133 -0.53 -10.35 -1.22
C LEU A 133 -1.09 -11.27 -2.31
N SER A 134 -1.93 -12.23 -1.95
CA SER A 134 -2.60 -13.12 -2.91
C SER A 134 -3.54 -12.33 -3.83
N ILE A 135 -4.29 -11.36 -3.30
CA ILE A 135 -5.12 -10.46 -4.11
C ILE A 135 -4.24 -9.60 -5.04
N ILE A 136 -3.15 -9.02 -4.52
CA ILE A 136 -2.25 -8.15 -5.27
C ILE A 136 -1.55 -8.89 -6.42
N SER A 137 -1.04 -10.09 -6.14
CA SER A 137 -0.28 -10.88 -7.11
C SER A 137 -1.13 -11.35 -8.30
N ALA A 138 -2.41 -11.66 -8.04
CA ALA A 138 -3.39 -12.09 -9.03
C ALA A 138 -3.85 -10.99 -9.99
N LYS A 139 -3.53 -9.71 -9.72
CA LYS A 139 -3.94 -8.60 -10.58
C LYS A 139 -3.20 -8.62 -11.92
N PRO A 140 -3.86 -8.27 -13.04
CA PRO A 140 -3.16 -8.06 -14.29
C PRO A 140 -2.16 -6.90 -14.16
N ASP A 141 -1.08 -6.93 -14.97
CA ASP A 141 -0.05 -5.89 -14.90
C ASP A 141 -0.59 -4.51 -15.26
N GLN A 142 -1.47 -4.46 -16.28
CA GLN A 142 -2.13 -3.25 -16.74
C GLN A 142 -3.63 -3.45 -16.79
N TYR A 143 -4.37 -2.35 -16.65
CA TYR A 143 -5.81 -2.37 -16.88
C TYR A 143 -6.08 -2.43 -18.39
N ASN A 144 -6.85 -3.42 -18.81
CA ASN A 144 -7.34 -3.51 -20.17
C ASN A 144 -8.84 -3.83 -20.09
N ALA A 145 -9.67 -2.83 -20.42
CA ALA A 145 -11.13 -2.97 -20.41
C ALA A 145 -11.64 -4.04 -21.39
N ASN A 146 -10.83 -4.39 -22.39
CA ASN A 146 -11.13 -5.39 -23.41
C ASN A 146 -10.38 -6.72 -23.18
N ALA A 147 -9.72 -6.89 -22.03
CA ALA A 147 -9.07 -8.17 -21.72
C ALA A 147 -10.12 -9.28 -21.68
N SER A 148 -9.81 -10.41 -22.32
CA SER A 148 -10.65 -11.60 -22.29
C SER A 148 -10.95 -12.00 -20.85
N THR A 149 -12.19 -12.37 -20.56
CA THR A 149 -12.67 -12.87 -19.25
C THR A 149 -12.08 -14.23 -18.85
N GLN A 150 -11.03 -14.67 -19.54
CA GLN A 150 -10.37 -15.95 -19.28
C GLN A 150 -9.62 -15.88 -17.95
N VAL A 151 -9.90 -16.83 -17.09
CA VAL A 151 -9.24 -16.96 -15.79
C VAL A 151 -7.79 -17.40 -16.01
N THR A 152 -6.87 -16.64 -15.44
CA THR A 152 -5.43 -16.89 -15.52
C THR A 152 -4.96 -17.79 -14.37
N LEU A 153 -3.79 -18.43 -14.54
CA LEU A 153 -3.15 -19.20 -13.46
C LEU A 153 -2.93 -18.33 -12.21
N ALA A 154 -2.53 -17.07 -12.38
CA ALA A 154 -2.32 -16.14 -11.28
C ALA A 154 -3.62 -15.88 -10.48
N GLN A 155 -4.77 -15.83 -11.14
CA GLN A 155 -6.07 -15.71 -10.46
C GLN A 155 -6.43 -16.97 -9.68
N LEU A 156 -6.21 -18.16 -10.25
CA LEU A 156 -6.42 -19.43 -9.54
C LEU A 156 -5.52 -19.54 -8.30
N GLN A 157 -4.24 -19.19 -8.44
CA GLN A 157 -3.28 -19.15 -7.33
C GLN A 157 -3.68 -18.11 -6.28
N GLY A 158 -4.17 -16.94 -6.73
CA GLY A 158 -4.69 -15.90 -5.85
C GLY A 158 -5.86 -16.37 -5.01
N TRP A 159 -6.88 -16.99 -5.62
CA TRP A 159 -8.01 -17.53 -4.87
C TRP A 159 -7.60 -18.67 -3.93
N ALA A 160 -6.71 -19.57 -4.38
CA ALA A 160 -6.18 -20.62 -3.52
C ALA A 160 -5.43 -20.06 -2.30
N GLY A 161 -4.58 -19.04 -2.49
CA GLY A 161 -3.87 -18.35 -1.41
C GLY A 161 -4.78 -17.64 -0.42
N ARG A 162 -5.84 -16.99 -0.92
CA ARG A 162 -6.82 -16.34 -0.05
C ARG A 162 -7.64 -17.32 0.76
N LEU A 163 -8.03 -18.46 0.19
CA LEU A 163 -8.70 -19.52 0.93
C LEU A 163 -7.79 -20.11 2.00
N LYS A 164 -6.52 -20.37 1.68
CA LYS A 164 -5.53 -20.82 2.68
C LYS A 164 -5.37 -19.82 3.82
N ALA A 165 -5.24 -18.54 3.49
CA ALA A 165 -5.16 -17.47 4.47
C ALA A 165 -6.41 -17.39 5.36
N ALA A 166 -7.59 -17.62 4.78
CA ALA A 166 -8.84 -17.63 5.53
C ALA A 166 -8.90 -18.78 6.55
N PHE A 167 -8.38 -19.96 6.18
CA PHE A 167 -8.29 -21.13 7.05
C PHE A 167 -7.19 -20.98 8.11
N ASP A 168 -6.12 -20.25 7.82
CA ASP A 168 -5.02 -19.98 8.75
C ASP A 168 -5.29 -18.81 9.70
N LYS A 169 -6.56 -18.41 9.86
CA LYS A 169 -6.90 -17.33 10.77
C LYS A 169 -6.74 -17.82 12.21
N THR A 170 -6.24 -16.94 13.07
CA THR A 170 -6.05 -17.29 14.49
C THR A 170 -6.47 -16.13 15.40
N TYR A 171 -7.14 -16.47 16.50
CA TYR A 171 -7.49 -15.54 17.57
C TYR A 171 -6.61 -15.86 18.79
N GLY A 172 -5.39 -15.32 18.78
CA GLY A 172 -4.37 -15.71 19.75
C GLY A 172 -3.96 -17.18 19.53
N PRO A 173 -4.00 -18.04 20.56
CA PRO A 173 -3.67 -19.46 20.41
C PRO A 173 -4.80 -20.30 19.82
N ILE A 174 -5.99 -19.71 19.60
CA ILE A 174 -7.18 -20.44 19.15
C ILE A 174 -7.25 -20.39 17.62
N PRO A 175 -7.32 -21.54 16.92
CA PRO A 175 -7.56 -21.55 15.50
C PRO A 175 -8.95 -20.98 15.19
N GLY A 176 -9.09 -20.28 14.08
CA GLY A 176 -10.37 -19.77 13.61
C GLY A 176 -10.40 -19.66 12.10
N THR A 177 -11.52 -19.19 11.57
CA THR A 177 -11.79 -19.15 10.13
C THR A 177 -12.26 -17.76 9.72
N ASP A 178 -11.64 -17.15 8.69
CA ASP A 178 -12.15 -15.93 8.08
C ASP A 178 -13.22 -16.27 7.03
N GLU A 179 -14.41 -16.55 7.55
CA GLU A 179 -15.63 -16.80 6.78
C GLU A 179 -15.95 -15.70 5.75
N ALA A 180 -15.69 -14.44 6.08
CA ALA A 180 -15.91 -13.32 5.18
C ALA A 180 -14.95 -13.37 3.98
N ALA A 181 -13.70 -13.80 4.19
CA ALA A 181 -12.74 -14.02 3.10
C ALA A 181 -13.15 -15.20 2.21
N ILE A 182 -13.64 -16.31 2.79
CA ILE A 182 -14.17 -17.46 2.02
C ILE A 182 -15.31 -16.99 1.14
N LYS A 183 -16.30 -16.28 1.72
CA LYS A 183 -17.45 -15.75 0.99
C LYS A 183 -17.04 -14.80 -0.13
N ALA A 184 -16.04 -13.95 0.10
CA ALA A 184 -15.53 -13.04 -0.91
C ALA A 184 -14.92 -13.81 -2.10
N VAL A 185 -14.04 -14.79 -1.83
CA VAL A 185 -13.44 -15.63 -2.88
C VAL A 185 -14.53 -16.37 -3.66
N PHE A 186 -15.48 -16.98 -2.96
CA PHE A 186 -16.56 -17.74 -3.59
C PHE A 186 -17.44 -16.83 -4.46
N SER A 187 -17.69 -15.61 -4.03
CA SER A 187 -18.45 -14.62 -4.81
C SER A 187 -17.71 -14.23 -6.09
N GLU A 188 -16.38 -14.07 -6.03
CA GLU A 188 -15.53 -13.69 -7.16
C GLU A 188 -15.31 -14.80 -8.19
N ILE A 189 -15.25 -16.07 -7.76
CA ILE A 189 -15.08 -17.19 -8.68
C ILE A 189 -16.28 -17.24 -9.65
N PRO A 190 -16.09 -17.22 -10.97
CA PRO A 190 -17.19 -17.03 -11.92
C PRO A 190 -18.02 -18.30 -12.18
N THR A 191 -17.40 -19.49 -12.16
CA THR A 191 -18.06 -20.76 -12.53
C THR A 191 -17.66 -21.91 -11.63
N GLN A 192 -18.43 -22.99 -11.68
CA GLN A 192 -18.13 -24.24 -10.98
C GLN A 192 -16.83 -24.86 -11.50
N THR A 193 -16.59 -24.81 -12.81
CA THR A 193 -15.33 -25.28 -13.42
C THR A 193 -14.13 -24.52 -12.86
N VAL A 194 -14.22 -23.19 -12.71
CA VAL A 194 -13.13 -22.38 -12.16
C VAL A 194 -12.90 -22.68 -10.68
N PHE A 195 -13.96 -22.95 -9.92
CA PHE A 195 -13.83 -23.42 -8.54
C PHE A 195 -13.08 -24.76 -8.46
N ALA A 196 -13.43 -25.72 -9.32
CA ALA A 196 -12.72 -27.01 -9.39
C ALA A 196 -11.24 -26.84 -9.76
N GLN A 197 -10.93 -25.97 -10.73
CA GLN A 197 -9.54 -25.62 -11.08
C GLN A 197 -8.80 -24.98 -9.90
N THR A 198 -9.47 -24.10 -9.15
CA THR A 198 -8.90 -23.50 -7.94
C THR A 198 -8.56 -24.56 -6.90
N GLY A 199 -9.42 -25.58 -6.72
CA GLY A 199 -9.15 -26.73 -5.87
C GLY A 199 -7.93 -27.55 -6.30
N ILE A 200 -7.73 -27.73 -7.62
CA ILE A 200 -6.53 -28.39 -8.16
C ILE A 200 -5.27 -27.57 -7.83
N ILE A 201 -5.29 -26.26 -8.09
CA ILE A 201 -4.17 -25.37 -7.80
C ILE A 201 -3.89 -25.30 -6.29
N TYR A 202 -4.92 -25.25 -5.46
CA TYR A 202 -4.79 -25.31 -4.00
C TYR A 202 -4.03 -26.55 -3.55
N LYS A 203 -4.41 -27.72 -4.07
CA LYS A 203 -3.73 -28.99 -3.78
C LYS A 203 -2.27 -29.00 -4.25
N GLN A 204 -1.99 -28.41 -5.40
CA GLN A 204 -0.61 -28.26 -5.87
C GLN A 204 0.23 -27.34 -4.99
N MET A 205 -0.35 -26.25 -4.49
CA MET A 205 0.36 -25.26 -3.66
C MET A 205 0.60 -25.74 -2.23
N TYR A 206 -0.38 -26.45 -1.63
CA TYR A 206 -0.36 -26.75 -0.20
C TYR A 206 -0.30 -28.24 0.13
N GLY A 207 -0.37 -29.12 -0.87
CA GLY A 207 -0.38 -30.57 -0.66
C GLY A 207 -1.65 -31.09 0.00
N ARG A 208 -2.69 -30.25 0.16
CA ARG A 208 -3.94 -30.54 0.85
C ARG A 208 -5.13 -30.39 -0.08
N ASP A 209 -6.20 -31.14 0.17
CA ASP A 209 -7.41 -31.04 -0.63
C ASP A 209 -8.30 -29.87 -0.14
N LEU A 210 -8.67 -28.97 -1.06
CA LEU A 210 -9.43 -27.76 -0.72
C LEU A 210 -10.76 -28.08 -0.03
N ILE A 211 -11.48 -29.11 -0.49
CA ILE A 211 -12.79 -29.47 0.07
C ILE A 211 -12.63 -30.09 1.45
N THR A 212 -11.57 -30.87 1.65
CA THR A 212 -11.24 -31.46 2.95
C THR A 212 -10.92 -30.38 3.96
N ASP A 213 -10.08 -29.40 3.59
CA ASP A 213 -9.77 -28.26 4.46
C ASP A 213 -11.02 -27.43 4.74
N LEU A 214 -11.79 -27.06 3.70
CA LEU A 214 -13.03 -26.29 3.87
C LEU A 214 -14.04 -26.95 4.84
N LYS A 215 -14.15 -28.28 4.83
CA LYS A 215 -15.02 -29.02 5.77
C LYS A 215 -14.46 -29.11 7.18
N GLY A 216 -13.13 -28.99 7.34
CA GLY A 216 -12.49 -28.93 8.65
C GLY A 216 -12.61 -27.55 9.29
N GLU A 217 -12.64 -26.50 8.47
CA GLU A 217 -12.69 -25.10 8.92
C GLU A 217 -14.11 -24.56 9.17
N LEU A 218 -15.12 -25.16 8.54
CA LEU A 218 -16.52 -24.77 8.68
C LEU A 218 -17.30 -25.77 9.54
N GLU A 219 -18.28 -25.27 10.29
CA GLU A 219 -19.21 -26.17 10.97
C GLU A 219 -20.07 -26.93 9.95
N PHE A 220 -20.54 -28.13 10.31
CA PHE A 220 -21.27 -29.01 9.40
C PHE A 220 -22.48 -28.33 8.73
N TRP A 221 -23.17 -27.44 9.46
CA TRP A 221 -24.31 -26.69 8.94
C TRP A 221 -23.92 -25.46 8.10
N GLU A 222 -22.70 -24.95 8.23
CA GLU A 222 -22.20 -23.79 7.47
C GLU A 222 -21.71 -24.18 6.08
N TYR A 223 -21.13 -25.38 5.96
CA TYR A 223 -20.60 -25.88 4.70
C TYR A 223 -21.62 -25.83 3.55
N GLY A 224 -22.87 -26.23 3.82
CA GLY A 224 -23.95 -26.22 2.82
C GLY A 224 -24.20 -24.84 2.21
N PRO A 225 -24.51 -23.81 3.01
CA PRO A 225 -24.64 -22.42 2.58
C PRO A 225 -23.46 -21.89 1.74
N TYR A 226 -22.22 -22.15 2.12
CA TYR A 226 -21.06 -21.73 1.32
C TYR A 226 -21.03 -22.42 -0.04
N MET A 227 -21.27 -23.73 -0.07
CA MET A 227 -21.28 -24.48 -1.34
C MET A 227 -22.44 -24.07 -2.25
N GLN A 228 -23.56 -23.59 -1.72
CA GLN A 228 -24.66 -23.06 -2.53
C GLN A 228 -24.23 -21.85 -3.38
N ILE A 229 -23.29 -21.02 -2.90
CA ILE A 229 -22.73 -19.89 -3.67
C ILE A 229 -22.06 -20.41 -4.95
N ILE A 230 -21.32 -21.52 -4.87
CA ILE A 230 -20.66 -22.14 -6.01
C ILE A 230 -21.65 -22.90 -6.88
N GLN A 231 -22.53 -23.70 -6.28
CA GLN A 231 -23.51 -24.51 -7.01
C GLN A 231 -24.52 -23.65 -7.79
N GLY A 232 -24.80 -22.43 -7.33
CA GLY A 232 -25.63 -21.46 -8.04
C GLY A 232 -24.97 -20.82 -9.26
N LYS A 233 -23.68 -21.05 -9.51
CA LYS A 233 -22.95 -20.47 -10.64
C LYS A 233 -23.05 -21.34 -11.89
N PRO A 234 -22.81 -20.80 -13.10
CA PRO A 234 -22.70 -21.58 -14.32
C PRO A 234 -21.64 -22.69 -14.18
N ARG A 235 -21.82 -23.77 -14.95
CA ARG A 235 -20.86 -24.88 -14.98
C ARG A 235 -19.57 -24.45 -15.64
#